data_AF-A0A4R2RKL2-F1
#
_entry.id   AF-A0A4R2RKL2-F1
#
_cell.length_a   1.000
_cell.length_b   1.000
_cell.length_c   1.000
_cell.angle_alpha   90.00
_cell.angle_beta   90.00
_cell.angle_gamma   90.00
#
_symmetry.space_group_name_H-M   'P 1'
#
loop_
_entity.id
_entity.type
_entity.pdbx_description
1 polymer ?
#
loop_
_entity_poly.entity_id
_entity_poly.type
_entity_poly.pdbx_seq_one_letter_code
_entity_poly.pdbx_strand_id
1 'polypeptide(L)'
;MQQSRAKKVVRRRRRKIANPFRLFLFFLLSLLCVVLIVLGIFLLYLYLQPTTYWQIHANAYYQGLVQVVLYLSAMLISLLLWQFFFEKVAKRPPLNSQGYWKIKTFFIVMAIAMIFEITMIAIHGYNTYYAYLDAGHPTYGEGRFVGREEDDLRLEMDGRVVSLRIPPQMELPTLHWQDRLAFDYGAKTQTLGRLELIPPELPPALAVPSFSPTRSAPPGPSGLPSIP
;
A
#
# COMPACT_ATOMS: atom_id res chain seq x y z
N MET A 1 -31.29 -25.37 76.05
CA MET A 1 -31.95 -25.98 74.86
C MET A 1 -32.19 -24.86 73.84
N GLN A 2 -31.21 -24.54 73.00
CA GLN A 2 -30.95 -25.18 71.70
C GLN A 2 -32.18 -25.22 70.79
N GLN A 3 -32.26 -24.23 69.90
CA GLN A 3 -32.40 -24.36 68.44
C GLN A 3 -32.67 -22.92 67.93
N SER A 4 -31.63 -22.09 67.82
CA SER A 4 -30.84 -22.04 66.59
C SER A 4 -31.75 -22.18 65.36
N ARG A 5 -32.69 -21.24 65.19
CA ARG A 5 -33.22 -20.90 63.87
C ARG A 5 -32.10 -20.24 63.10
N ALA A 6 -31.18 -21.08 62.63
CA ALA A 6 -30.24 -20.78 61.58
C ALA A 6 -31.08 -20.29 60.39
N LYS A 7 -31.25 -18.97 60.30
CA LYS A 7 -31.50 -18.27 59.06
C LYS A 7 -30.32 -18.66 58.17
N LYS A 8 -30.50 -19.75 57.43
CA LYS A 8 -29.64 -20.18 56.35
C LYS A 8 -29.77 -19.08 55.31
N VAL A 9 -28.96 -18.03 55.47
CA VAL A 9 -28.73 -17.00 54.48
C VAL A 9 -28.09 -17.74 53.32
N VAL A 10 -28.93 -18.30 52.45
CA VAL A 10 -28.52 -18.81 51.17
C VAL A 10 -28.08 -17.58 50.38
N ARG A 11 -26.82 -17.17 50.58
CA ARG A 11 -26.10 -16.31 49.64
C ARG A 11 -26.05 -17.10 48.34
N ARG A 12 -27.12 -17.05 47.55
CA ARG A 12 -27.07 -17.34 46.12
C ARG A 12 -26.08 -16.35 45.55
N ARG A 13 -24.79 -16.74 45.47
CA ARG A 13 -23.82 -16.10 44.58
C ARG A 13 -24.40 -16.26 43.18
N ARG A 14 -25.25 -15.33 42.76
CA ARG A 14 -25.56 -15.12 41.35
C ARG A 14 -24.19 -14.82 40.73
N ARG A 15 -23.54 -15.82 40.14
CA ARG A 15 -22.43 -15.57 39.23
C ARG A 15 -23.01 -14.61 38.20
N LYS A 16 -22.57 -13.36 38.20
CA LYS A 16 -22.88 -12.42 37.13
C LYS A 16 -22.33 -13.07 35.87
N ILE A 17 -23.20 -13.70 35.08
CA ILE A 17 -22.85 -14.21 33.77
C ILE A 17 -22.30 -12.99 33.03
N ALA A 18 -21.02 -13.05 32.63
CA ALA A 18 -20.42 -11.99 31.85
C ALA A 18 -21.27 -11.78 30.60
N ASN A 19 -21.54 -10.52 30.24
CA ASN A 19 -22.36 -10.20 29.07
C ASN A 19 -21.73 -10.91 27.84
N PRO A 20 -22.41 -11.89 27.22
CA PRO A 20 -21.81 -12.75 26.20
C PRO A 20 -21.30 -11.95 25.01
N PHE A 21 -21.99 -10.86 24.66
CA PHE A 21 -21.57 -9.93 23.62
C PHE A 21 -20.24 -9.23 23.96
N ARG A 22 -20.07 -8.81 25.22
CA ARG A 22 -18.82 -8.19 25.67
C ARG A 22 -17.65 -9.17 25.61
N LEU A 23 -17.89 -10.42 26.00
CA LEU A 23 -16.88 -11.47 25.97
C LEU A 23 -16.47 -11.82 24.52
N PHE A 24 -17.45 -11.84 23.61
CA PHE A 24 -17.20 -11.97 22.17
C PHE A 24 -16.34 -10.83 21.62
N LEU A 25 -16.66 -9.57 21.95
CA LEU A 25 -15.86 -8.41 21.52
C LEU A 25 -14.42 -8.46 22.06
N PHE A 26 -14.22 -8.88 23.31
CA PHE A 26 -12.87 -9.06 23.86
C PHE A 26 -12.09 -10.16 23.15
N PHE A 27 -12.74 -11.28 22.83
CA PHE A 27 -12.12 -12.36 22.07
C PHE A 27 -11.71 -11.90 20.68
N LEU A 28 -12.59 -11.17 19.99
CA LEU A 28 -12.31 -10.61 18.67
C LEU A 28 -11.15 -9.61 18.71
N LEU A 29 -11.12 -8.73 19.72
CA LEU A 29 -10.01 -7.79 19.91
C LEU A 29 -8.68 -8.53 20.17
N SER A 30 -8.70 -9.57 21.00
CA SER A 30 -7.51 -10.40 21.25
C SER A 30 -7.01 -11.08 19.97
N LEU A 31 -7.92 -11.56 19.11
CA LEU A 31 -7.58 -12.14 17.82
C LEU A 31 -6.91 -11.09 16.91
N LEU A 32 -7.45 -9.88 16.84
CA LEU A 32 -6.85 -8.79 16.05
C LEU A 32 -5.45 -8.43 16.55
N CYS A 33 -5.20 -8.45 17.87
CA CYS A 33 -3.85 -8.24 18.41
C CYS A 33 -2.87 -9.31 17.92
N VAL A 34 -3.26 -10.58 17.86
CA VAL A 34 -2.43 -11.65 17.31
C VAL A 34 -2.16 -11.41 15.82
N VAL A 35 -3.18 -11.02 15.05
CA VAL A 35 -3.04 -10.68 13.62
C VAL A 35 -2.04 -9.53 13.42
N LEU A 36 -2.11 -8.47 14.23
CA LEU A 36 -1.15 -7.35 14.17
C LEU A 36 0.29 -7.79 14.45
N ILE A 37 0.50 -8.69 15.42
CA ILE A 37 1.85 -9.21 15.72
C ILE A 37 2.39 -10.00 14.52
N VAL A 38 1.59 -10.89 13.95
CA VAL A 38 1.98 -11.69 12.78
C VAL A 38 2.30 -10.80 11.58
N LEU A 39 1.45 -9.79 11.32
CA LEU A 39 1.69 -8.82 10.25
C LEU A 39 2.94 -7.98 10.49
N GLY A 40 3.19 -7.56 11.73
CA GLY A 40 4.39 -6.80 12.09
C GLY A 40 5.68 -7.61 11.86
N ILE A 41 5.68 -8.89 12.23
CA ILE A 41 6.80 -9.81 11.94
C ILE A 41 6.99 -9.95 10.42
N PHE A 42 5.91 -10.08 9.66
CA PHE A 42 5.97 -10.22 8.22
C PHE A 42 6.47 -8.95 7.51
N LEU A 43 6.03 -7.77 7.96
CA LEU A 43 6.53 -6.48 7.46
C LEU A 43 8.02 -6.29 7.76
N LEU A 44 8.47 -6.69 8.96
CA LEU A 44 9.89 -6.69 9.30
C LEU A 44 10.68 -7.62 8.37
N TYR A 45 10.15 -8.80 8.07
CA TYR A 45 10.76 -9.71 7.11
C TYR A 45 10.86 -9.09 5.71
N LEU A 46 9.81 -8.45 5.20
CA LEU A 46 9.84 -7.76 3.91
C LEU A 46 10.86 -6.61 3.88
N TYR A 47 10.98 -5.85 4.97
CA TYR A 47 11.93 -4.75 5.07
C TYR A 47 13.40 -5.21 4.99
N LEU A 48 13.69 -6.46 5.39
CA LEU A 48 15.05 -7.03 5.40
C LEU A 48 15.45 -7.67 4.07
N GLN A 49 14.55 -7.77 3.08
CA GLN A 49 14.81 -8.41 1.79
C GLN A 49 15.20 -7.37 0.70
N PRO A 50 15.95 -7.78 -0.34
CA PRO A 50 16.31 -6.91 -1.45
C PRO A 50 15.08 -6.52 -2.28
N THR A 51 14.92 -5.22 -2.53
CA THR A 51 13.72 -4.63 -3.14
C THR A 51 13.46 -5.16 -4.55
N THR A 52 12.35 -5.89 -4.69
CA THR A 52 11.80 -6.32 -5.98
C THR A 52 10.46 -5.64 -6.23
N TYR A 53 9.99 -5.64 -7.49
CA TYR A 53 8.65 -5.15 -7.85
C TYR A 53 7.57 -5.70 -6.91
N TRP A 54 7.56 -7.02 -6.72
CA TRP A 54 6.62 -7.71 -5.85
C TRP A 54 6.72 -7.24 -4.40
N GLN A 55 7.92 -7.01 -3.88
CA GLN A 55 8.10 -6.56 -2.50
C GLN A 55 7.62 -5.12 -2.29
N ILE A 56 7.80 -4.23 -3.27
CA ILE A 56 7.31 -2.85 -3.20
C ILE A 56 5.78 -2.83 -3.04
N HIS A 57 5.06 -3.51 -3.94
CA HIS A 57 3.61 -3.54 -3.90
C HIS A 57 3.07 -4.41 -2.75
N ALA A 58 3.75 -5.51 -2.41
CA ALA A 58 3.42 -6.30 -1.23
C ALA A 58 3.56 -5.45 0.05
N ASN A 59 4.64 -4.70 0.22
CA ASN A 59 4.83 -3.83 1.39
C ASN A 59 3.69 -2.80 1.50
N ALA A 60 3.33 -2.13 0.39
CA ALA A 60 2.19 -1.22 0.36
C ALA A 60 0.87 -1.91 0.76
N TYR A 61 0.62 -3.12 0.24
CA TYR A 61 -0.53 -3.95 0.60
C TYR A 61 -0.55 -4.29 2.10
N TYR A 62 0.55 -4.81 2.65
CA TYR A 62 0.62 -5.21 4.07
C TYR A 62 0.54 -4.01 5.02
N GLN A 63 1.11 -2.86 4.65
CA GLN A 63 0.95 -1.62 5.40
C GLN A 63 -0.52 -1.16 5.42
N GLY A 64 -1.20 -1.19 4.27
CA GLY A 64 -2.63 -0.90 4.17
C GLY A 64 -3.47 -1.87 5.02
N LEU A 65 -3.13 -3.16 5.01
CA LEU A 65 -3.80 -4.18 5.82
C LEU A 65 -3.60 -3.93 7.32
N VAL A 66 -2.39 -3.57 7.75
CA VAL A 66 -2.12 -3.15 9.14
C VAL A 66 -2.99 -1.95 9.52
N GLN A 67 -3.10 -0.94 8.67
CA GLN A 67 -3.97 0.22 8.93
C GLN A 67 -5.44 -0.22 9.09
N VAL A 68 -5.95 -1.06 8.20
CA VAL A 68 -7.32 -1.61 8.30
C VAL A 68 -7.53 -2.34 9.62
N VAL A 69 -6.58 -3.20 10.02
CA VAL A 69 -6.68 -3.95 11.29
C VAL A 69 -6.61 -3.02 12.50
N LEU A 70 -5.81 -1.95 12.45
CA LEU A 70 -5.77 -0.92 13.51
C LEU A 70 -7.11 -0.19 13.63
N TYR A 71 -7.73 0.21 12.52
CA TYR A 71 -9.05 0.85 12.55
C TYR A 71 -10.16 -0.11 13.00
N LEU A 72 -10.11 -1.38 12.60
CA LEU A 72 -11.00 -2.43 13.13
C LEU A 72 -10.83 -2.59 14.64
N SER A 73 -9.60 -2.57 15.13
CA SER A 73 -9.30 -2.65 16.56
C SER A 73 -9.85 -1.43 17.31
N ALA A 74 -9.66 -0.22 16.76
CA ALA A 74 -10.23 1.01 17.30
C ALA A 74 -11.77 0.94 17.37
N MET A 75 -12.42 0.46 16.30
CA MET A 75 -13.87 0.27 16.25
C MET A 75 -14.37 -0.71 17.31
N LEU A 76 -13.66 -1.82 17.55
CA LEU A 76 -14.01 -2.74 18.62
C LEU A 76 -13.85 -2.11 20.01
N ILE A 77 -12.82 -1.29 20.22
CA ILE A 77 -12.64 -0.53 21.47
C ILE A 77 -13.77 0.47 21.65
N SER A 78 -14.15 1.21 20.59
CA SER A 78 -15.27 2.15 20.59
C SER A 78 -16.59 1.47 20.93
N LEU A 79 -16.85 0.28 20.37
CA LEU A 79 -18.02 -0.54 20.70
C LEU A 79 -18.01 -1.03 22.16
N LEU A 80 -16.87 -1.49 22.67
CA LEU A 80 -16.71 -1.92 24.06
C LEU A 80 -16.94 -0.76 25.04
N LEU A 81 -16.41 0.42 24.74
CA LEU A 81 -16.63 1.64 25.51
C LEU A 81 -18.10 2.04 25.46
N TRP A 82 -18.71 2.07 24.26
CA TRP A 82 -20.13 2.37 24.10
C TRP A 82 -20.99 1.47 24.98
N GLN A 83 -20.79 0.15 24.91
CA GLN A 83 -21.51 -0.83 25.71
C GLN A 83 -21.31 -0.59 27.22
N PHE A 84 -20.07 -0.37 27.65
CA PHE A 84 -19.76 -0.13 29.06
C PHE A 84 -20.42 1.14 29.60
N PHE A 85 -20.40 2.22 28.84
CA PHE A 85 -21.04 3.48 29.22
C PHE A 85 -22.57 3.37 29.17
N PHE A 86 -23.13 2.71 28.17
CA PHE A 86 -24.56 2.44 28.08
C PHE A 86 -25.07 1.65 29.29
N GLU A 87 -24.40 0.56 29.66
CA GLU A 87 -24.75 -0.23 30.86
C GLU A 87 -24.64 0.58 32.15
N LYS A 88 -23.68 1.52 32.23
CA LYS A 88 -23.54 2.43 33.38
C LYS A 88 -24.64 3.47 33.42
N VAL A 89 -25.00 4.07 32.29
CA VAL A 89 -26.04 5.10 32.18
C VAL A 89 -27.42 4.50 32.47
N ALA A 90 -27.73 3.32 31.93
CA ALA A 90 -29.00 2.63 32.14
C ALA A 90 -29.29 2.29 33.62
N LYS A 91 -28.26 2.22 34.47
CA LYS A 91 -28.38 1.93 35.90
C LYS A 91 -28.41 3.17 36.80
N ARG A 92 -28.31 4.38 36.23
CA ARG A 92 -28.27 5.62 37.01
C ARG A 92 -29.69 6.09 37.37
N PRO A 93 -29.87 6.72 38.55
CA PRO A 93 -31.10 7.44 38.88
C PRO A 93 -31.31 8.63 37.92
N PRO A 94 -32.51 9.23 37.88
CA PRO A 94 -32.79 10.39 37.03
C PRO A 94 -31.74 11.48 37.22
N LEU A 95 -31.17 11.91 36.10
CA LEU A 95 -30.07 12.88 36.05
C LEU A 95 -30.62 14.30 36.11
N ASN A 96 -29.85 15.22 36.70
CA ASN A 96 -30.08 16.65 36.51
C ASN A 96 -29.82 17.05 35.05
N SER A 97 -30.30 18.23 34.64
CA SER A 97 -30.17 18.75 33.27
C SER A 97 -28.72 18.77 32.78
N GLN A 98 -27.77 19.15 33.63
CA GLN A 98 -26.35 19.16 33.29
C GLN A 98 -25.76 17.75 33.07
N GLY A 99 -26.17 16.77 33.88
CA GLY A 99 -25.75 15.37 33.74
C GLY A 99 -26.29 14.72 32.47
N TYR A 100 -27.53 15.04 32.09
CA TYR A 100 -28.13 14.60 30.83
C TYR A 100 -27.34 15.07 29.61
N TRP A 101 -27.01 16.37 29.54
CA TRP A 101 -26.25 16.92 28.41
C TRP A 101 -24.84 16.32 28.29
N LYS A 102 -24.13 16.11 29.42
CA LYS A 102 -22.81 15.46 29.40
C LYS A 102 -22.87 14.05 28.79
N ILE A 103 -23.87 13.26 29.16
CA ILE A 103 -24.04 11.91 28.64
C ILE A 103 -24.44 11.93 27.16
N LYS A 104 -25.34 12.84 26.76
CA LYS A 104 -25.73 13.02 25.36
C LYS A 104 -24.53 13.39 24.48
N THR A 105 -23.72 14.37 24.90
CA THR A 105 -22.51 14.77 24.17
C THR A 105 -21.52 13.63 24.06
N PHE A 106 -21.33 12.83 25.12
CA PHE A 106 -20.46 11.66 25.07
C PHE A 106 -20.91 10.65 23.98
N PHE A 107 -22.19 10.31 23.92
CA PHE A 107 -22.70 9.40 22.89
C PHE A 107 -22.59 9.99 21.47
N ILE A 108 -22.79 11.30 21.31
CA ILE A 108 -22.60 11.95 20.00
C ILE A 108 -21.13 11.85 19.56
N VAL A 109 -20.18 12.15 20.44
CA VAL A 109 -18.74 12.06 20.13
C VAL A 109 -18.34 10.62 19.75
N MET A 110 -18.83 9.63 20.50
CA MET A 110 -18.57 8.22 20.17
C MET A 110 -19.19 7.81 18.84
N ALA A 111 -20.39 8.31 18.50
CA ALA A 111 -21.01 8.02 17.21
C ALA A 111 -20.22 8.60 16.04
N ILE A 112 -19.73 9.84 16.18
CA ILE A 112 -18.86 10.48 15.18
C ILE A 112 -17.55 9.70 15.03
N ALA A 113 -16.94 9.27 16.14
CA ALA A 113 -15.74 8.44 16.11
C ALA A 113 -15.96 7.12 15.35
N MET A 114 -17.09 6.44 15.58
CA MET A 114 -17.43 5.22 14.85
C MET A 114 -17.63 5.45 13.35
N ILE A 115 -18.27 6.56 12.95
CA ILE A 115 -18.42 6.91 11.52
C ILE A 115 -17.04 7.12 10.89
N PHE A 116 -16.15 7.81 11.59
CA PHE A 116 -14.79 8.05 11.14
C PHE A 116 -14.01 6.73 11.00
N GLU A 117 -14.09 5.84 11.99
CA GLU A 117 -13.45 4.51 11.95
C GLU A 117 -13.95 3.68 10.75
N ILE A 118 -15.28 3.63 10.51
CA ILE A 118 -15.87 2.92 9.36
C ILE A 118 -15.38 3.51 8.03
N THR A 119 -15.33 4.84 7.94
CA THR A 119 -14.86 5.54 6.73
C THR A 119 -13.39 5.21 6.46
N MET A 120 -12.55 5.22 7.49
CA MET A 120 -11.13 4.86 7.36
C MET A 120 -10.95 3.39 6.98
N ILE A 121 -11.73 2.47 7.55
CA ILE A 121 -11.73 1.05 7.13
C ILE A 121 -12.08 0.94 5.65
N ALA A 122 -13.07 1.68 5.16
CA ALA A 122 -13.47 1.65 3.76
C ALA A 122 -12.38 2.21 2.83
N ILE A 123 -11.81 3.37 3.15
CA ILE A 123 -10.76 4.01 2.34
C ILE A 123 -9.52 3.13 2.29
N HIS A 124 -9.00 2.73 3.46
CA HIS A 124 -7.80 1.92 3.53
C HIS A 124 -8.04 0.51 2.99
N GLY A 125 -9.22 -0.06 3.20
CA GLY A 125 -9.61 -1.35 2.62
C GLY A 125 -9.64 -1.32 1.09
N TYR A 126 -10.23 -0.26 0.51
CA TYR A 126 -10.24 -0.05 -0.94
C TYR A 126 -8.81 0.09 -1.49
N ASN A 127 -7.99 0.95 -0.89
CA ASN A 127 -6.61 1.15 -1.33
C ASN A 127 -5.78 -0.13 -1.22
N THR A 128 -5.95 -0.87 -0.12
CA THR A 128 -5.28 -2.16 0.11
C THR A 128 -5.69 -3.19 -0.95
N TYR A 129 -6.97 -3.25 -1.30
CA TYR A 129 -7.47 -4.15 -2.33
C TYR A 129 -6.83 -3.88 -3.69
N TYR A 130 -6.71 -2.62 -4.11
CA TYR A 130 -6.04 -2.29 -5.38
C TYR A 130 -4.54 -2.49 -5.33
N ALA A 131 -3.88 -2.24 -4.19
CA ALA A 131 -2.47 -2.58 -4.03
C ALA A 131 -2.21 -4.08 -4.19
N TYR A 132 -3.12 -4.94 -3.70
CA TYR A 132 -3.06 -6.38 -3.92
C TYR A 132 -3.21 -6.76 -5.40
N LEU A 133 -4.20 -6.17 -6.09
CA LEU A 133 -4.41 -6.45 -7.51
C LEU A 133 -3.21 -6.02 -8.37
N ASP A 134 -2.68 -4.82 -8.11
CA ASP A 134 -1.54 -4.29 -8.84
C ASP A 134 -0.27 -5.12 -8.55
N ALA A 135 -0.08 -5.61 -7.33
CA ALA A 135 1.00 -6.55 -7.03
C ALA A 135 0.89 -7.82 -7.89
N GLY A 136 -0.33 -8.36 -8.02
CA GLY A 136 -0.65 -9.57 -8.78
C GLY A 136 -0.46 -9.44 -10.30
N HIS A 137 -0.74 -8.25 -10.83
CA HIS A 137 -0.82 -7.97 -12.25
C HIS A 137 -0.17 -6.62 -12.58
N PRO A 138 1.18 -6.56 -12.59
CA PRO A 138 1.91 -5.39 -13.07
C PRO A 138 1.47 -4.98 -14.47
N THR A 139 1.37 -3.67 -14.69
CA THR A 139 1.26 -3.11 -16.03
C THR A 139 2.64 -2.67 -16.50
N TYR A 140 3.05 -3.18 -17.67
CA TYR A 140 4.26 -2.73 -18.34
C TYR A 140 3.97 -1.46 -19.15
N GLY A 141 4.90 -0.51 -19.11
CA GLY A 141 4.84 0.72 -19.88
C GLY A 141 6.22 1.13 -20.40
N GLU A 142 6.21 1.82 -21.52
CA GLU A 142 7.38 2.53 -22.06
C GLU A 142 7.05 4.01 -22.20
N GLY A 143 8.05 4.85 -21.97
CA GLY A 143 7.85 6.29 -22.00
C GLY A 143 9.15 7.07 -21.94
N ARG A 144 9.01 8.39 -21.83
CA ARG A 144 10.16 9.30 -21.71
C ARG A 144 10.13 10.05 -20.40
N PHE A 145 11.29 10.24 -19.79
CA PHE A 145 11.40 11.06 -18.59
C PHE A 145 11.14 12.54 -18.90
N VAL A 146 10.16 13.14 -18.22
CA VAL A 146 9.82 14.57 -18.37
C VAL A 146 10.26 15.38 -17.16
N GLY A 147 10.26 14.77 -15.97
CA GLY A 147 10.71 15.43 -14.75
C GLY A 147 10.30 14.67 -13.50
N ARG A 148 10.61 15.27 -12.34
CA ARG A 148 10.25 14.75 -11.03
C ARG A 148 9.66 15.86 -10.19
N GLU A 149 8.62 15.53 -9.42
CA GLU A 149 7.98 16.43 -8.46
C GLU A 149 7.82 15.69 -7.15
N GLU A 150 8.56 16.11 -6.11
CA GLU A 150 8.57 15.45 -4.80
C GLU A 150 8.79 13.92 -4.91
N ASP A 151 7.73 13.16 -4.60
CA ASP A 151 7.68 11.70 -4.61
C ASP A 151 7.14 11.11 -5.92
N ASP A 152 6.83 11.94 -6.92
CA ASP A 152 6.25 11.51 -8.19
C ASP A 152 7.25 11.66 -9.37
N LEU A 153 7.34 10.62 -10.17
CA LEU A 153 8.05 10.58 -11.44
C LEU A 153 7.08 10.95 -12.57
N ARG A 154 7.41 11.97 -13.36
CA ARG A 154 6.59 12.38 -14.51
C ARG A 154 7.15 11.78 -15.79
N LEU A 155 6.32 10.96 -16.44
CA LEU A 155 6.66 10.23 -17.66
C LEU A 155 5.71 10.62 -18.80
N GLU A 156 6.25 10.80 -20.00
CA GLU A 156 5.45 10.94 -21.22
C GLU A 156 5.21 9.56 -21.82
N MET A 157 3.94 9.16 -21.86
CA MET A 157 3.45 7.89 -22.41
C MET A 157 2.32 8.20 -23.40
N ASP A 158 2.39 7.68 -24.62
CA ASP A 158 1.36 7.88 -25.65
C ASP A 158 0.93 9.36 -25.85
N GLY A 159 1.89 10.28 -25.75
CA GLY A 159 1.66 11.73 -25.88
C GLY A 159 0.96 12.38 -24.67
N ARG A 160 0.88 11.69 -23.52
CA ARG A 160 0.34 12.22 -22.27
C ARG A 160 1.38 12.16 -21.16
N VAL A 161 1.41 13.18 -20.32
CA VAL A 161 2.24 13.19 -19.11
C VAL A 161 1.47 12.49 -17.99
N VAL A 162 2.03 11.40 -17.49
CA VAL A 162 1.52 10.60 -16.38
C VAL A 162 2.46 10.78 -15.19
N SER A 163 1.90 10.98 -14.00
CA SER A 163 2.66 10.98 -12.74
C SER A 163 2.57 9.60 -12.11
N LEU A 164 3.72 8.97 -11.84
CA LEU A 164 3.83 7.71 -11.12
C LEU A 164 4.53 7.93 -9.79
N ARG A 165 3.92 7.47 -8.70
CA ARG A 165 4.49 7.58 -7.36
C ARG A 165 5.69 6.67 -7.21
N ILE A 166 6.80 7.25 -6.75
CA ILE A 166 8.05 6.56 -6.44
C ILE A 166 7.94 5.96 -5.03
N PRO A 167 8.13 4.64 -4.88
CA PRO A 167 8.19 4.03 -3.57
C PRO A 167 9.39 4.56 -2.76
N PRO A 168 9.27 4.76 -1.44
CA PRO A 168 10.36 5.31 -0.62
C PRO A 168 11.66 4.50 -0.63
N GLN A 169 11.56 3.21 -0.96
CA GLN A 169 12.66 2.24 -0.95
C GLN A 169 13.22 1.99 -2.36
N MET A 170 12.69 2.66 -3.39
CA MET A 170 13.14 2.49 -4.76
C MET A 170 14.30 3.43 -5.07
N GLU A 171 15.47 2.86 -5.35
CA GLU A 171 16.59 3.62 -5.88
C GLU A 171 16.35 3.88 -7.37
N LEU A 172 16.33 5.16 -7.75
CA LEU A 172 16.19 5.55 -9.14
C LEU A 172 17.58 5.72 -9.76
N PRO A 173 17.78 5.24 -11.01
CA PRO A 173 18.96 5.58 -11.77
C PRO A 173 19.02 7.10 -12.01
N THR A 174 20.20 7.63 -12.34
CA THR A 174 20.33 9.02 -12.79
C THR A 174 19.57 9.18 -14.11
N LEU A 175 18.51 9.99 -14.10
CA LEU A 175 17.66 10.24 -15.25
C LEU A 175 17.94 11.62 -15.84
N HIS A 176 18.12 11.67 -17.15
CA HIS A 176 18.20 12.89 -17.94
C HIS A 176 16.90 13.12 -18.70
N TRP A 177 16.62 14.39 -18.98
CA TRP A 177 15.42 14.79 -19.72
C TRP A 177 15.33 14.06 -21.06
N GLN A 178 14.15 13.50 -21.36
CA GLN A 178 13.84 12.67 -22.54
C GLN A 178 14.53 11.29 -22.60
N ASP A 179 15.14 10.84 -21.51
CA ASP A 179 15.59 9.44 -21.43
C ASP A 179 14.44 8.48 -21.67
N ARG A 180 14.68 7.47 -22.50
CA ARG A 180 13.72 6.40 -22.77
C ARG A 180 13.74 5.40 -21.63
N LEU A 181 12.57 5.05 -21.14
CA LEU A 181 12.38 4.22 -19.96
C LEU A 181 11.39 3.10 -20.24
N ALA A 182 11.75 1.91 -19.79
CA ALA A 182 10.85 0.77 -19.63
C ALA A 182 10.53 0.64 -18.14
N PHE A 183 9.27 0.42 -17.78
CA PHE A 183 8.87 0.33 -16.38
C PHE A 183 7.64 -0.55 -16.15
N ASP A 184 7.60 -1.12 -14.95
CA ASP A 184 6.41 -1.78 -14.41
C ASP A 184 5.76 -0.86 -13.39
N TYR A 185 4.44 -0.71 -13.46
CA TYR A 185 3.68 0.11 -12.54
C TYR A 185 2.32 -0.50 -12.22
N GLY A 186 1.78 -0.15 -11.06
CA GLY A 186 0.39 -0.45 -10.69
C GLY A 186 -0.56 0.52 -11.36
N ALA A 187 -1.41 0.06 -12.28
CA ALA A 187 -2.29 0.95 -13.05
C ALA A 187 -3.33 1.67 -12.18
N LYS A 188 -3.76 1.06 -11.07
CA LYS A 188 -4.78 1.62 -10.18
C LYS A 188 -4.18 2.45 -9.07
N THR A 189 -3.05 2.02 -8.53
CA THR A 189 -2.30 2.71 -7.47
C THR A 189 -1.34 3.77 -8.00
N GLN A 190 -1.09 3.80 -9.31
CA GLN A 190 -0.10 4.65 -10.00
C GLN A 190 1.28 4.56 -9.36
N THR A 191 1.61 3.44 -8.73
CA THR A 191 2.88 3.25 -8.03
C THR A 191 3.87 2.59 -8.98
N LEU A 192 5.05 3.20 -9.09
CA LEU A 192 6.17 2.66 -9.87
C LEU A 192 6.76 1.46 -9.12
N GLY A 193 7.07 0.37 -9.83
CA GLY A 193 7.66 -0.81 -9.20
C GLY A 193 9.04 -1.20 -9.77
N ARG A 194 9.25 -1.09 -11.08
CA ARG A 194 10.56 -1.28 -11.71
C ARG A 194 10.78 -0.20 -12.75
N LEU A 195 12.02 0.26 -12.89
CA LEU A 195 12.40 1.25 -13.88
C LEU A 195 13.74 0.86 -14.49
N GLU A 196 13.80 0.83 -15.82
CA GLU A 196 14.99 0.52 -16.59
C GLU A 196 15.22 1.57 -17.68
N LEU A 197 16.48 1.99 -17.81
CA LEU A 197 16.89 2.88 -18.88
C LEU A 197 17.03 2.08 -20.17
N ILE A 198 16.27 2.45 -21.20
CA ILE A 198 16.43 1.86 -22.54
C ILE A 198 17.57 2.61 -23.21
N PRO A 199 18.67 1.93 -23.58
CA PRO A 199 19.77 2.58 -24.30
C PRO A 199 19.25 3.22 -25.59
N PRO A 200 19.82 4.37 -26.01
CA PRO A 200 19.48 4.93 -27.31
C PRO A 200 19.77 3.89 -28.40
N GLU A 201 18.83 3.72 -29.34
CA GLU A 201 19.11 2.97 -30.56
C GLU A 201 20.36 3.58 -31.20
N LEU A 202 21.43 2.78 -31.28
CA LEU A 202 22.62 3.16 -32.04
C LEU A 202 22.13 3.53 -33.45
N PRO A 203 22.53 4.70 -33.99
CA PRO A 203 22.16 5.04 -35.36
C PRO A 203 22.55 3.86 -36.24
N PRO A 204 21.69 3.45 -37.20
CA PRO A 204 22.04 2.38 -38.12
C PRO A 204 23.41 2.73 -38.68
N ALA A 205 24.38 1.82 -38.48
CA ALA A 205 25.75 2.06 -38.90
C ALA A 205 25.68 2.58 -40.33
N LEU A 206 26.02 3.86 -40.51
CA LEU A 206 26.05 4.48 -41.83
C LEU A 206 26.92 3.56 -42.66
N ALA A 207 26.30 2.85 -43.61
CA ALA A 207 27.03 2.05 -44.57
C ALA A 207 27.97 3.02 -45.29
N VAL A 208 29.22 3.08 -44.85
CA VAL A 208 30.24 3.87 -45.50
C VAL A 208 30.29 3.33 -46.93
N PRO A 209 30.00 4.13 -47.97
CA PRO A 209 30.14 3.65 -49.33
C PRO A 209 31.60 3.23 -49.52
N SER A 210 31.80 1.94 -49.76
CA SER A 210 33.10 1.36 -50.14
C SER A 210 33.48 1.93 -51.50
N PHE A 211 34.20 3.06 -51.51
CA PHE A 211 34.89 3.52 -52.70
C PHE A 211 36.09 2.61 -52.91
N SER A 212 35.93 1.59 -53.77
CA SER A 212 37.05 0.85 -54.33
C SER A 212 37.82 1.76 -55.28
N PRO A 213 39.13 2.01 -55.08
CA PRO A 213 39.89 2.80 -56.03
C PRO A 213 40.05 2.00 -57.32
N THR A 214 39.34 2.40 -58.37
CA THR A 214 39.55 1.88 -59.72
C THR A 214 40.91 2.37 -60.19
N ARG A 215 41.91 1.48 -60.16
CA ARG A 215 43.24 1.72 -60.71
C ARG A 215 43.18 1.59 -62.23
N SER A 216 42.71 2.63 -62.92
CA SER A 216 42.93 2.76 -64.36
C SER A 216 44.40 3.11 -64.59
N ALA A 217 45.20 2.11 -64.99
CA ALA A 217 46.54 2.33 -65.49
C ALA A 217 46.48 3.04 -66.87
N PRO A 218 47.37 4.01 -67.15
CA PRO A 218 47.45 4.61 -68.48
C PRO A 218 48.04 3.60 -69.49
N PRO A 219 47.64 3.66 -70.78
CA PRO A 219 48.17 2.77 -71.80
C PRO A 219 49.62 3.17 -72.11
N GLY A 220 50.57 2.25 -71.85
CA GLY A 220 51.95 2.39 -72.31
C GLY A 220 52.07 1.98 -73.79
N PRO A 221 52.86 2.70 -74.61
CA PRO A 221 53.09 2.33 -76.00
C PRO A 221 54.21 1.28 -76.07
N SER A 222 53.97 0.14 -76.71
CA SER A 222 55.02 -0.84 -77.01
C SER A 222 54.67 -1.55 -78.31
N GLY A 223 55.19 -1.00 -79.42
CA GLY A 223 55.15 -1.62 -80.74
C GLY A 223 56.25 -1.03 -81.61
N LEU A 224 57.42 -1.66 -81.59
CA LEU A 224 58.45 -1.52 -82.62
C LEU A 224 58.56 -2.86 -83.38
N PRO A 225 58.85 -2.82 -84.69
CA PRO A 225 58.50 -3.87 -85.63
C PRO A 225 59.54 -4.99 -85.72
N SER A 226 59.07 -6.22 -85.97
CA SER A 226 59.89 -7.32 -86.45
C SER A 226 59.89 -7.36 -87.98
N ILE A 227 61.09 -7.19 -88.56
CA ILE A 227 61.45 -7.34 -89.98
C ILE A 227 61.57 -8.85 -90.31
N PRO A 228 61.28 -9.25 -91.55
CA PRO A 228 62.32 -9.91 -92.37
C PRO A 228 62.71 -9.12 -93.61
#